data_AF-A0A838YCA6-F1
#
_entry.id   AF-A0A838YCA6-F1
#
_cell.length_a   1.000
_cell.length_b   1.000
_cell.length_c   1.000
_cell.angle_alpha   90.00
_cell.angle_beta   90.00
_cell.angle_gamma   90.00
#
_symmetry.space_group_name_H-M   'P 1'
#
loop_
_entity.id
_entity.type
_entity.pdbx_description
1 polymer ?
#
loop_
_entity_poly.entity_id
_entity_poly.type
_entity_poly.pdbx_seq_one_letter_code
_entity_poly.pdbx_strand_id
1 'polypeptide(L)'
;MHRLIDDFIGLLRFRVGPPEQYQYPRWLPALLLTVLGLVASGGTGELGNNIAGRMGFMLLFTWLETLLFTQFMTIWLRLAKWQPTASLFGLIVLCNSLQFFEPLTSWLPDDAALGADLALSLLTIALLVNSLAVVSGVRRVRVLLGVMLFAPVAMLTLAMCLQLSSSLGWVSIPQDMLSSVSEATAPAADAPAEGGKSDL
;
A
#
# COMPACT_ATOMS: atom_id res chain seq x y z
N MET A 1 7.67 -21.89 9.61
CA MET A 1 8.21 -20.55 9.92
C MET A 1 9.53 -20.27 9.20
N HIS A 2 10.54 -21.16 9.24
CA HIS A 2 11.81 -20.98 8.49
C HIS A 2 11.63 -20.55 7.02
N ARG A 3 10.78 -21.26 6.26
CA ARG A 3 10.52 -20.92 4.84
C ARG A 3 10.05 -19.47 4.61
N LEU A 4 9.20 -18.92 5.48
CA LEU A 4 8.65 -17.56 5.31
C LEU A 4 9.75 -16.50 5.45
N ILE A 5 10.63 -16.70 6.43
CA ILE A 5 11.76 -15.80 6.72
C ILE A 5 12.80 -15.93 5.61
N ASP A 6 13.10 -17.15 5.16
CA ASP A 6 14.03 -17.39 4.05
C ASP A 6 13.53 -16.75 2.75
N ASP A 7 12.23 -16.87 2.48
CA ASP A 7 11.58 -16.26 1.32
C ASP A 7 11.59 -14.73 1.42
N PHE A 8 11.32 -14.18 2.61
CA PHE A 8 11.40 -12.74 2.86
C PHE A 8 12.82 -12.20 2.64
N ILE A 9 13.84 -12.86 3.20
CA ILE A 9 15.26 -12.50 3.01
C ILE A 9 15.67 -12.66 1.54
N GLY A 10 15.15 -13.70 0.87
CA GLY A 10 15.32 -13.90 -0.56
C GLY A 10 14.78 -12.71 -1.36
N LEU A 11 13.56 -12.28 -1.05
CA LEU A 11 12.94 -11.11 -1.65
C LEU A 11 13.75 -9.84 -1.39
N LEU A 12 14.18 -9.57 -0.14
CA LEU A 12 15.05 -8.44 0.20
C LEU A 12 16.35 -8.41 -0.64
N ARG A 13 16.84 -9.57 -1.06
CA ARG A 13 18.00 -9.72 -1.96
C ARG A 13 17.63 -9.68 -3.44
N PHE A 14 16.41 -9.30 -3.78
CA PHE A 14 15.81 -9.32 -5.12
C PHE A 14 15.83 -10.70 -5.80
N ARG A 15 15.93 -11.79 -5.03
CA ARG A 15 15.88 -13.18 -5.51
C ARG A 15 14.46 -13.72 -5.39
N VAL A 16 13.73 -13.62 -6.48
CA VAL A 16 12.32 -14.02 -6.56
C VAL A 16 12.25 -15.46 -7.09
N GLY A 17 11.56 -16.33 -6.35
CA GLY A 17 11.30 -17.72 -6.71
C GLY A 17 10.06 -17.90 -7.58
N PRO A 18 9.74 -19.14 -7.98
CA PRO A 18 8.51 -19.43 -8.73
C PRO A 18 7.25 -19.09 -7.91
N PRO A 19 6.11 -18.76 -8.57
CA PRO A 19 4.85 -18.40 -7.91
C PRO A 19 4.34 -19.42 -6.89
N GLU A 20 4.64 -20.70 -7.13
CA GLU A 20 4.25 -21.84 -6.29
C GLU A 20 4.90 -21.79 -4.91
N GLN A 21 6.10 -21.20 -4.80
CA GLN A 21 6.83 -21.06 -3.54
C GLN A 21 6.10 -20.16 -2.54
N TYR A 22 5.33 -19.18 -3.05
CA TYR A 22 4.59 -18.22 -2.24
C TYR A 22 3.15 -18.68 -1.92
N GLN A 23 2.80 -19.93 -2.24
CA GLN A 23 1.52 -20.53 -1.87
C GLN A 23 1.58 -21.06 -0.44
N TYR A 24 1.48 -20.16 0.52
CA TYR A 24 1.35 -20.53 1.93
C TYR A 24 -0.07 -21.01 2.27
N PRO A 25 -0.24 -21.80 3.35
CA PRO A 25 -1.55 -22.03 3.94
C PRO A 25 -2.24 -20.68 4.22
N ARG A 26 -3.48 -20.48 3.75
CA ARG A 26 -4.15 -19.16 3.74
C ARG A 26 -4.20 -18.44 5.09
N TRP A 27 -4.21 -19.20 6.19
CA TRP A 27 -4.19 -18.64 7.55
C TRP A 27 -2.89 -17.88 7.87
N LEU A 28 -1.77 -18.25 7.25
CA LEU A 28 -0.45 -17.69 7.52
C LEU A 28 -0.29 -16.25 6.98
N PRO A 29 -0.55 -15.96 5.68
CA PRO A 29 -0.56 -14.58 5.19
C PRO A 29 -1.73 -13.77 5.78
N ALA A 30 -2.85 -14.40 6.11
CA ALA A 30 -3.93 -13.75 6.85
C ALA A 30 -3.48 -13.27 8.25
N LEU A 31 -2.75 -14.11 8.98
CA LEU A 31 -2.19 -13.74 10.28
C LEU A 31 -1.17 -12.61 10.13
N LEU A 32 -0.23 -12.74 9.18
CA LEU A 32 0.74 -11.67 8.89
C LEU A 32 0.05 -10.34 8.59
N LEU A 33 -0.98 -10.36 7.74
CA LEU A 33 -1.75 -9.17 7.36
C LEU A 33 -2.48 -8.55 8.56
N THR A 34 -3.02 -9.38 9.45
CA THR A 34 -3.63 -8.92 10.70
C THR A 34 -2.61 -8.25 11.62
N VAL A 35 -1.43 -8.85 11.79
CA VAL A 35 -0.35 -8.22 12.58
C VAL A 35 0.11 -6.92 11.92
N LEU A 36 0.19 -6.88 10.59
CA LEU A 36 0.54 -5.67 9.83
C LEU A 36 -0.45 -4.54 10.10
N GLY A 37 -1.75 -4.82 10.02
CA GLY A 37 -2.80 -3.83 10.30
C GLY A 37 -2.78 -3.33 11.76
N LEU A 38 -2.43 -4.21 12.70
CA LEU A 38 -2.24 -3.81 14.10
C LEU A 38 -1.01 -2.90 14.26
N VAL A 39 0.08 -3.21 13.58
CA VAL A 39 1.31 -2.40 13.60
C VAL A 39 1.04 -1.02 12.99
N ALA A 40 0.38 -0.96 11.83
CA ALA A 40 -0.03 0.28 11.18
C ALA A 40 -0.92 1.16 12.07
N SER A 41 -1.75 0.54 12.93
CA SER A 41 -2.57 1.31 13.89
C SER A 41 -1.75 2.15 14.87
N GLY A 42 -0.49 1.78 15.15
CA GLY A 42 0.39 2.51 16.06
C GLY A 42 0.69 3.94 15.60
N GLY A 43 0.77 4.18 14.28
CA GLY A 43 1.01 5.49 13.70
C GLY A 43 -0.21 6.42 13.67
N THR A 44 -1.40 5.93 14.04
CA THR A 44 -2.65 6.67 13.80
C THR A 44 -3.01 7.68 14.88
N GLY A 45 -2.05 8.12 15.70
CA GLY A 45 -2.25 8.91 16.93
C GLY A 45 -3.31 10.01 16.82
N GLU A 46 -3.35 10.63 15.65
CA GLU A 46 -4.14 11.79 15.27
C GLU A 46 -5.63 11.49 14.98
N LEU A 47 -5.99 10.22 14.76
CA LEU A 47 -7.34 9.78 14.41
C LEU A 47 -8.31 9.69 15.62
N GLY A 48 -7.93 10.29 16.76
CA GLY A 48 -8.77 10.41 17.95
C GLY A 48 -8.41 9.44 19.09
N ASN A 49 -9.13 9.57 20.21
CA ASN A 49 -8.82 8.84 21.45
C ASN A 49 -9.43 7.42 21.54
N ASN A 50 -10.25 7.02 20.56
CA ASN A 50 -10.85 5.69 20.51
C ASN A 50 -9.85 4.66 19.95
N ILE A 51 -8.99 4.12 20.82
CA ILE A 51 -7.95 3.17 20.44
C ILE A 51 -8.54 1.93 19.76
N ALA A 52 -9.61 1.34 20.31
CA ALA A 52 -10.23 0.14 19.77
C ALA A 52 -10.84 0.39 18.37
N GLY A 53 -11.51 1.54 18.17
CA GLY A 53 -12.04 1.95 16.88
C GLY A 53 -10.94 2.15 15.84
N ARG A 54 -9.83 2.80 16.21
CA ARG A 54 -8.67 3.02 15.33
C ARG A 54 -7.97 1.73 14.93
N MET A 55 -7.78 0.82 15.88
CA MET A 55 -7.21 -0.51 15.60
C MET A 55 -8.12 -1.31 14.67
N GLY A 56 -9.44 -1.31 14.92
CA GLY A 56 -10.43 -1.96 14.07
C GLY A 56 -10.45 -1.39 12.65
N PHE A 57 -10.44 -0.06 12.53
CA PHE A 57 -10.35 0.64 11.25
C PHE A 57 -9.09 0.23 10.48
N MET A 58 -7.90 0.36 11.07
CA MET A 58 -6.65 0.04 10.37
C MET A 58 -6.57 -1.42 9.98
N LEU A 59 -6.95 -2.34 10.87
CA LEU A 59 -6.98 -3.76 10.55
C LEU A 59 -7.90 -4.04 9.34
N LEU A 60 -9.13 -3.55 9.35
CA LEU A 60 -10.07 -3.77 8.25
C LEU A 60 -9.64 -3.08 6.97
N PHE A 61 -9.11 -1.86 7.05
CA PHE A 61 -8.61 -1.10 5.92
C PHE A 61 -7.41 -1.80 5.27
N THR A 62 -6.41 -2.21 6.05
CA THR A 62 -5.24 -2.95 5.55
C THR A 62 -5.65 -4.26 4.85
N TRP A 63 -6.65 -4.96 5.40
CA TRP A 63 -7.23 -6.15 4.77
C TRP A 63 -7.90 -5.83 3.43
N LEU A 64 -8.79 -4.83 3.42
CA LEU A 64 -9.52 -4.41 2.23
C LEU A 64 -8.56 -3.93 1.13
N GLU A 65 -7.63 -3.05 1.47
CA GLU A 65 -6.63 -2.49 0.57
C GLU A 65 -5.78 -3.59 -0.06
N THR A 66 -5.25 -4.52 0.76
CA THR A 66 -4.40 -5.61 0.27
C THR A 66 -5.17 -6.55 -0.65
N LEU A 67 -6.42 -6.88 -0.32
CA LEU A 67 -7.27 -7.71 -1.17
C LEU A 67 -7.60 -7.00 -2.48
N LEU A 68 -7.98 -5.73 -2.42
CA LEU A 68 -8.30 -4.91 -3.59
C LEU A 68 -7.08 -4.78 -4.50
N PHE A 69 -5.91 -4.50 -3.94
CA PHE A 69 -4.65 -4.44 -4.66
C PHE A 69 -4.31 -5.78 -5.33
N THR A 70 -4.47 -6.89 -4.61
CA THR A 70 -4.23 -8.24 -5.13
C THR A 70 -5.13 -8.53 -6.34
N GLN A 71 -6.43 -8.21 -6.23
CA GLN A 71 -7.38 -8.41 -7.32
C GLN A 71 -7.09 -7.47 -8.50
N PHE A 72 -6.85 -6.20 -8.22
CA PHE A 72 -6.50 -5.20 -9.21
C PHE A 72 -5.26 -5.62 -10.01
N MET A 73 -4.17 -6.01 -9.34
CA MET A 73 -2.95 -6.46 -10.02
C MET A 73 -3.17 -7.75 -10.79
N THR A 74 -3.99 -8.68 -10.27
CA THR A 74 -4.34 -9.89 -11.01
C THR A 74 -5.06 -9.56 -12.31
N ILE A 75 -6.03 -8.64 -12.30
CA ILE A 75 -6.75 -8.17 -13.49
C ILE A 75 -5.80 -7.42 -14.43
N TRP A 76 -5.02 -6.48 -13.92
CA TRP A 76 -4.08 -5.67 -14.68
C TRP A 76 -3.05 -6.53 -15.43
N LEU A 77 -2.53 -7.56 -14.79
CA LEU A 77 -1.60 -8.50 -15.40
C LEU A 77 -2.31 -9.44 -16.39
N ARG A 78 -3.56 -9.84 -16.14
CA ARG A 78 -4.36 -10.60 -17.13
C ARG A 78 -4.57 -9.83 -18.43
N LEU A 79 -4.69 -8.49 -18.38
CA LEU A 79 -4.70 -7.65 -19.58
C LEU A 79 -3.39 -7.73 -20.37
N ALA A 80 -2.31 -8.25 -19.80
CA ALA A 80 -1.04 -8.55 -20.47
C ALA A 80 -0.98 -9.97 -21.04
N LYS A 81 -2.11 -10.68 -21.06
CA LYS A 81 -2.23 -12.12 -21.38
C LYS A 81 -1.48 -13.02 -20.39
N TRP A 82 -1.15 -12.51 -19.19
CA TRP A 82 -0.64 -13.36 -18.12
C TRP A 82 -1.73 -14.32 -17.65
N GLN A 83 -1.39 -15.61 -17.57
CA GLN A 83 -2.26 -16.63 -16.99
C GLN A 83 -1.77 -16.93 -15.57
N PRO A 84 -2.57 -16.59 -14.54
CA PRO A 84 -2.17 -16.85 -13.16
C PRO A 84 -2.11 -18.36 -12.91
N THR A 85 -0.92 -18.88 -12.66
CA THR A 85 -0.71 -20.26 -12.19
C THR A 85 -0.97 -20.40 -10.70
N ALA A 86 -0.88 -19.30 -9.94
CA ALA A 86 -1.06 -19.28 -8.50
C ALA A 86 -1.56 -17.90 -8.00
N SER A 87 -2.00 -17.81 -6.75
CA SER A 87 -2.47 -16.55 -6.16
C SER A 87 -1.31 -15.60 -5.82
N LEU A 88 -1.47 -14.31 -6.13
CA LEU A 88 -0.49 -13.27 -5.78
C LEU A 88 -0.55 -12.84 -4.30
N PHE A 89 -1.59 -13.25 -3.57
CA PHE A 89 -1.85 -12.78 -2.22
C PHE A 89 -0.67 -12.99 -1.26
N GLY A 90 -0.13 -14.21 -1.21
CA GLY A 90 0.98 -14.54 -0.32
C GLY A 90 2.25 -13.73 -0.62
N LEU A 91 2.54 -13.52 -1.91
CA LEU A 91 3.67 -12.72 -2.36
C LEU A 91 3.53 -11.25 -1.99
N ILE A 92 2.34 -10.69 -2.21
CA ILE A 92 2.03 -9.28 -1.91
C ILE A 92 2.14 -9.03 -0.40
N VAL A 93 1.53 -9.87 0.43
CA VAL A 93 1.63 -9.78 1.89
C VAL A 93 3.09 -9.86 2.34
N LEU A 94 3.89 -10.75 1.73
CA LEU A 94 5.30 -10.88 2.06
C LEU A 94 6.11 -9.64 1.65
N CYS A 95 5.83 -9.05 0.48
CA CYS A 95 6.47 -7.81 0.06
C CYS A 95 6.12 -6.65 1.01
N ASN A 96 4.88 -6.58 1.49
CA ASN A 96 4.43 -5.53 2.42
C ASN A 96 4.92 -5.75 3.86
N SER A 97 5.50 -6.90 4.18
CA SER A 97 6.02 -7.14 5.54
C SER A 97 7.21 -6.26 5.93
N LEU A 98 7.80 -5.50 5.00
CA LEU A 98 8.77 -4.46 5.33
C LEU A 98 8.17 -3.37 6.23
N GLN A 99 6.85 -3.18 6.23
CA GLN A 99 6.19 -2.21 7.12
C GLN A 99 6.37 -2.58 8.61
N PHE A 100 6.75 -3.82 8.95
CA PHE A 100 7.13 -4.16 10.33
C PHE A 100 8.35 -3.41 10.84
N PHE A 101 9.16 -2.85 9.95
CA PHE A 101 10.32 -2.04 10.31
C PHE A 101 9.98 -0.55 10.47
N GLU A 102 8.80 -0.10 10.02
CA GLU A 102 8.37 1.31 10.19
C GLU A 102 8.29 1.72 11.67
N PRO A 103 7.74 0.92 12.61
CA PRO A 103 7.77 1.32 14.03
C PRO A 103 9.18 1.54 14.59
N LEU A 104 10.22 0.92 14.00
CA LEU A 104 11.60 1.11 14.44
C LEU A 104 12.14 2.48 14.03
N THR A 105 11.55 3.16 13.03
CA THR A 105 11.96 4.51 12.64
C THR A 105 11.62 5.54 13.70
N SER A 106 10.63 5.26 14.58
CA SER A 106 10.32 6.11 15.74
C SER A 106 11.45 6.23 16.77
N TRP A 107 12.49 5.40 16.68
CA TRP A 107 13.68 5.46 17.54
C TRP A 107 14.78 6.35 16.95
N LEU A 108 14.62 6.83 15.72
CA LEU A 108 15.53 7.75 15.07
C LEU A 108 15.12 9.21 15.29
N PRO A 109 16.07 10.16 15.20
CA PRO A 109 15.75 11.59 15.09
C PRO A 109 14.87 11.88 13.87
N ASP A 110 14.01 12.89 13.95
CA ASP A 110 12.97 13.20 12.95
C ASP A 110 13.47 13.23 11.50
N ASP A 111 14.60 13.91 11.23
CA ASP A 111 15.20 13.98 9.88
C ASP A 111 15.63 12.60 9.36
N ALA A 112 16.15 11.76 10.24
CA ALA A 112 16.59 10.41 9.90
C ALA A 112 15.41 9.43 9.79
N ALA A 113 14.35 9.63 10.58
CA ALA A 113 13.10 8.87 10.48
C ALA A 113 12.43 9.10 9.11
N LEU A 114 12.30 10.36 8.67
CA LEU A 114 11.76 10.70 7.35
C LEU A 114 12.55 10.05 6.21
N GLY A 115 13.88 10.10 6.29
CA GLY A 115 14.76 9.45 5.30
C GLY A 115 14.60 7.93 5.28
N ALA A 116 14.49 7.30 6.46
CA ALA A 116 14.30 5.87 6.60
C ALA A 116 12.92 5.41 6.07
N ASP A 117 11.85 6.13 6.40
CA ASP A 117 10.49 5.84 5.92
C ASP A 117 10.42 5.94 4.39
N LEU A 118 11.02 6.98 3.80
CA LEU A 118 11.11 7.13 2.35
C LEU A 118 11.89 5.97 1.72
N ALA A 119 13.03 5.58 2.31
CA ALA A 119 13.84 4.47 1.83
C ALA A 119 13.09 3.13 1.91
N LEU A 120 12.38 2.87 3.02
CA LEU A 120 11.56 1.67 3.22
C LEU A 120 10.40 1.63 2.21
N SER A 121 9.74 2.75 1.95
CA SER A 121 8.66 2.86 0.97
C SER A 121 9.17 2.57 -0.45
N LEU A 122 10.26 3.21 -0.87
CA LEU A 122 10.89 2.97 -2.17
C LEU A 122 11.37 1.52 -2.32
N LEU A 123 11.94 0.95 -1.26
CA LEU A 123 12.38 -0.45 -1.24
C LEU A 123 11.18 -1.39 -1.38
N THR A 124 10.09 -1.13 -0.66
CA THR A 124 8.85 -1.91 -0.74
C THR A 124 8.28 -1.89 -2.16
N ILE A 125 8.21 -0.71 -2.78
CA ILE A 125 7.77 -0.57 -4.19
C ILE A 125 8.71 -1.33 -5.12
N ALA A 126 10.03 -1.18 -4.97
CA ALA A 126 11.01 -1.87 -5.81
C ALA A 126 10.90 -3.40 -5.70
N LEU A 127 10.71 -3.91 -4.48
CA LEU A 127 10.50 -5.33 -4.20
C LEU A 127 9.22 -5.84 -4.83
N LEU A 128 8.12 -5.10 -4.66
CA LEU A 128 6.82 -5.46 -5.22
C LEU A 128 6.86 -5.49 -6.75
N VAL A 129 7.43 -4.46 -7.38
CA VAL A 129 7.56 -4.37 -8.84
C VAL A 129 8.47 -5.47 -9.38
N ASN A 130 9.62 -5.72 -8.74
CA ASN A 130 10.52 -6.79 -9.17
C ASN A 130 9.86 -8.17 -9.01
N SER A 131 9.20 -8.42 -7.89
CA SER A 131 8.54 -9.70 -7.60
C SER A 131 7.42 -10.00 -8.57
N LEU A 132 6.53 -9.02 -8.79
CA LEU A 132 5.43 -9.17 -9.74
C LEU A 132 5.93 -9.29 -11.17
N ALA A 133 6.99 -8.56 -11.57
CA ALA A 133 7.56 -8.69 -12.91
C ALA A 133 8.20 -10.06 -13.16
N VAL A 134 8.96 -10.59 -12.18
CA VAL A 134 9.59 -11.91 -12.31
C VAL A 134 8.55 -13.03 -12.34
N VAL A 135 7.56 -12.99 -11.46
CA VAL A 135 6.52 -14.04 -11.36
C VAL A 135 5.56 -14.01 -12.56
N SER A 136 5.23 -12.82 -13.07
CA SER A 136 4.31 -12.71 -14.21
C SER A 136 4.99 -12.80 -15.58
N GLY A 137 6.32 -12.63 -15.64
CA GLY A 137 7.06 -12.48 -16.91
C GLY A 137 6.74 -11.19 -17.67
N VAL A 138 5.99 -10.25 -17.06
CA VAL A 138 5.60 -8.98 -17.67
C VAL A 138 6.68 -7.92 -17.46
N ARG A 139 6.81 -6.97 -18.40
CA ARG A 139 7.77 -5.86 -18.30
C ARG A 139 7.57 -5.07 -17.01
N ARG A 140 8.67 -4.79 -16.30
CA ARG A 140 8.70 -4.00 -15.05
C ARG A 140 7.96 -2.66 -15.14
N VAL A 141 8.09 -1.95 -16.26
CA VAL A 141 7.40 -0.66 -16.47
C VAL A 141 5.88 -0.83 -16.41
N ARG A 142 5.32 -1.90 -16.99
CA ARG A 142 3.88 -2.16 -16.95
C ARG A 142 3.40 -2.54 -15.55
N VAL A 143 4.23 -3.29 -14.81
CA VAL A 143 3.95 -3.60 -13.40
C VAL A 143 3.95 -2.34 -12.56
N LEU A 144 4.97 -1.49 -12.71
CA LEU A 144 5.08 -0.19 -12.04
C LEU A 144 3.88 0.70 -12.35
N LEU A 145 3.47 0.78 -13.63
CA LEU A 145 2.26 1.51 -14.02
C LEU A 145 1.00 0.96 -13.34
N GLY A 146 0.89 -0.37 -13.18
CA GLY A 146 -0.21 -0.97 -12.42
C GLY A 146 -0.19 -0.54 -10.96
N VAL A 147 0.96 -0.63 -10.30
CA VAL A 147 1.13 -0.18 -8.90
C VAL A 147 0.76 1.30 -8.75
N MET A 148 1.22 2.15 -9.66
CA MET A 148 0.89 3.59 -9.62
C MET A 148 -0.57 3.88 -9.93
N LEU A 149 -1.20 3.13 -10.86
CA LEU A 149 -2.61 3.28 -11.20
C LEU A 149 -3.54 2.82 -10.07
N PHE A 150 -3.04 2.01 -9.14
CA PHE A 150 -3.78 1.65 -7.94
C PHE A 150 -3.88 2.78 -6.91
N ALA A 151 -2.94 3.73 -6.89
CA ALA A 151 -2.93 4.85 -5.94
C ALA A 151 -4.27 5.63 -5.88
N PRO A 152 -4.90 6.06 -6.99
CA PRO A 152 -6.20 6.73 -6.92
C PRO A 152 -7.32 5.82 -6.40
N VAL A 153 -7.26 4.52 -6.67
CA VAL A 153 -8.22 3.54 -6.13
C VAL A 153 -8.06 3.40 -4.62
N ALA A 154 -6.81 3.35 -4.14
CA ALA A 154 -6.49 3.31 -2.72
C ALA A 154 -6.97 4.58 -2.00
N MET A 155 -6.68 5.76 -2.56
CA MET A 155 -7.13 7.05 -2.01
C MET A 155 -8.65 7.14 -1.90
N LEU A 156 -9.38 6.75 -2.95
CA LEU A 156 -10.84 6.75 -2.93
C LEU A 156 -11.40 5.74 -1.91
N THR A 157 -10.79 4.56 -1.82
CA THR A 157 -11.16 3.54 -0.83
C THR A 157 -10.92 4.06 0.59
N LEU A 158 -9.77 4.68 0.85
CA LEU A 158 -9.42 5.28 2.13
C LEU A 158 -10.44 6.37 2.52
N ALA A 159 -10.76 7.28 1.60
CA ALA A 159 -11.74 8.34 1.84
C ALA A 159 -13.12 7.76 2.22
N MET A 160 -13.59 6.74 1.49
CA MET A 160 -14.86 6.06 1.81
C MET A 160 -14.82 5.36 3.17
N CYS A 161 -13.73 4.64 3.47
CA CYS A 161 -13.58 3.93 4.74
C CYS A 161 -13.44 4.88 5.93
N LEU A 162 -12.74 6.01 5.78
CA LEU A 162 -12.65 7.06 6.79
C LEU A 162 -14.03 7.67 7.07
N GLN A 163 -14.79 8.01 6.03
CA GLN A 163 -16.14 8.55 6.19
C GLN A 163 -17.06 7.58 6.94
N LEU A 164 -17.00 6.28 6.61
CA LEU A 164 -17.76 5.24 7.29
C LEU A 164 -17.31 5.06 8.74
N SER A 165 -16.01 5.08 8.99
CA SER A 165 -15.47 4.91 10.35
C SER A 165 -15.78 6.11 11.24
N SER A 166 -15.81 7.30 10.65
CA SER A 166 -16.24 8.52 11.33
C SER A 166 -17.73 8.47 11.68
N SER A 167 -18.60 8.00 10.78
CA SER A 167 -20.04 7.88 11.08
C SER A 167 -20.34 6.82 12.16
N LEU A 168 -19.49 5.79 12.27
CA LEU A 168 -19.54 4.79 13.34
C LEU A 168 -18.91 5.26 14.67
N GLY A 169 -18.31 6.46 14.71
CA GLY A 169 -17.62 6.98 15.90
C GLY A 169 -16.32 6.26 16.25
N TRP A 170 -15.73 5.53 15.30
CA TRP A 170 -14.47 4.80 15.49
C TRP A 170 -13.25 5.70 15.35
N VAL A 171 -13.34 6.70 14.48
CA VAL A 171 -12.27 7.64 14.14
C VAL A 171 -12.82 9.06 14.15
N SER A 172 -12.06 10.00 14.69
CA SER A 172 -12.32 11.43 14.53
C SER A 172 -11.36 11.99 13.48
N ILE A 173 -11.89 12.45 12.35
CA ILE A 173 -11.08 13.04 11.28
C ILE A 173 -10.84 14.51 11.63
N PRO A 174 -9.59 14.95 11.87
CA PRO A 174 -9.28 16.37 12.00
C PRO A 174 -9.66 17.10 10.71
N GLN A 175 -10.28 18.28 10.81
CA GLN A 175 -10.78 19.01 9.63
C GLN A 175 -9.68 19.33 8.61
N ASP A 176 -8.43 19.49 9.06
CA ASP A 176 -7.28 19.77 8.20
C ASP A 176 -6.90 18.59 7.27
N MET A 177 -7.23 17.34 7.64
CA MET A 177 -7.01 16.18 6.77
C MET A 177 -8.08 16.06 5.68
N LEU A 178 -9.32 16.50 5.95
CA LEU A 178 -10.41 16.50 4.96
C LEU A 178 -10.13 17.45 3.79
N SER A 179 -9.54 18.62 4.08
CA SER A 179 -9.13 19.58 3.06
C SER A 179 -8.01 19.04 2.16
N SER A 180 -7.00 18.38 2.73
CA SER A 180 -5.88 17.81 1.95
C SER A 180 -6.31 16.70 0.97
N VAL A 181 -7.27 15.84 1.36
CA VAL A 181 -7.83 14.80 0.48
C VAL A 181 -8.67 15.40 -0.65
N SER A 182 -9.39 16.48 -0.36
CA SER A 182 -10.20 17.19 -1.36
C SER A 182 -9.33 17.92 -2.39
N GLU A 183 -8.18 18.45 -1.97
CA GLU A 183 -7.21 19.13 -2.83
C GLU A 183 -6.42 18.14 -3.70
N ALA A 184 -6.05 16.98 -3.16
CA ALA A 184 -5.41 15.90 -3.93
C ALA A 184 -6.34 15.24 -4.97
N THR A 185 -7.65 15.37 -4.81
CA THR A 185 -8.68 14.82 -5.71
C THR A 185 -9.20 15.88 -6.70
N ALA A 186 -8.82 17.14 -6.53
CA ALA A 186 -9.14 18.18 -7.50
C ALA A 186 -8.40 17.87 -8.82
N PRO A 187 -9.10 17.84 -9.97
CA PRO A 187 -8.40 17.81 -11.25
C PRO A 187 -7.48 19.03 -11.30
N ALA A 188 -6.25 18.85 -11.78
CA ALA A 188 -5.32 19.94 -12.07
C ALA A 188 -5.93 20.82 -13.18
N ALA A 189 -6.87 21.68 -12.79
CA ALA A 189 -7.56 22.63 -13.62
C ALA A 189 -7.29 24.00 -13.01
N ASP A 190 -6.07 24.47 -13.23
CA ASP A 190 -5.79 25.88 -13.53
C ASP A 190 -4.34 26.00 -14.01
N ALA A 191 -4.14 25.66 -15.29
CA ALA A 191 -3.13 26.38 -16.05
C ALA A 191 -3.78 27.74 -16.39
N PRO A 192 -3.30 28.88 -15.87
CA PRO A 192 -3.82 30.16 -16.32
C PRO A 192 -3.48 30.28 -17.81
N ALA A 193 -4.52 30.25 -18.63
CA ALA A 193 -4.44 30.69 -20.01
C ALA A 193 -4.02 32.17 -19.98
N GLU A 194 -2.76 32.45 -20.32
CA GLU A 194 -2.31 33.81 -20.68
C GLU A 194 -3.14 34.27 -21.88
N GLY A 195 -4.28 34.87 -21.60
CA GLY A 195 -5.02 35.73 -22.52
C GLY A 195 -4.64 37.17 -22.24
N GLY A 196 -4.04 37.85 -23.22
CA GLY A 196 -3.80 39.29 -23.11
C GLY A 196 -2.82 39.87 -24.11
N LYS A 197 -3.02 39.63 -25.41
CA LYS A 197 -2.48 40.49 -26.46
C LYS A 197 -3.39 41.73 -26.57
N SER A 198 -2.87 42.90 -26.21
CA SER A 198 -3.34 44.25 -26.61
C SER A 198 -2.45 45.30 -25.92
N ASP A 199 -1.97 46.40 -26.49
CA ASP A 199 -1.96 47.05 -27.83
C ASP A 199 -0.71 47.98 -27.82
N LEU A 200 0.01 48.19 -28.94
CA LEU A 200 -0.12 49.38 -29.81
C LEU A 200 -0.66 50.66 -29.16
#